data_AF-A0A661X644-F1
#
_entry.id   AF-A0A661X644-F1
#
_cell.length_a   1.000
_cell.length_b   1.000
_cell.length_c   1.000
_cell.angle_alpha   90.00
_cell.angle_beta   90.00
_cell.angle_gamma   90.00
#
_symmetry.space_group_name_H-M   'P 1'
#
loop_
_entity.id
_entity.type
_entity.pdbx_description
1 polymer ?
#
loop_
_entity_poly.entity_id
_entity_poly.type
_entity_poly.pdbx_seq_one_letter_code
_entity_poly.pdbx_strand_id
1 'polypeptide(L)' 'MKIKIGGIVDQQNLTMYGITSLKDKPGSAAEVLNLLAKENINIEYITEGGCKHDSATMIFCVDAENAQRV' A
#
# COMPACT_ATOMS: atom_id res chain seq x y z
N MET A 1 8.98 23.93 -24.94
CA MET A 1 8.32 23.81 -23.61
C MET A 1 9.34 23.19 -22.65
N LYS A 2 9.63 23.82 -21.51
CA LYS A 2 10.54 23.25 -20.48
C LYS A 2 9.69 22.75 -19.32
N ILE A 3 9.81 21.47 -18.98
CA ILE A 3 9.15 20.88 -17.81
C ILE A 3 9.93 21.33 -16.57
N LYS A 4 9.24 21.86 -15.56
CA LYS A 4 9.84 22.25 -14.28
C LYS A 4 9.65 21.11 -13.28
N ILE A 5 10.75 20.62 -12.71
CA ILE A 5 10.77 19.56 -11.69
C ILE A 5 11.47 20.15 -10.46
N GLY A 6 10.86 20.02 -9.27
CA GLY A 6 11.36 20.62 -8.03
C GLY A 6 12.45 19.83 -7.32
N GLY A 7 12.62 18.55 -7.67
CA GLY A 7 13.59 17.65 -7.07
C GLY A 7 13.24 16.19 -7.37
N ILE A 8 14.16 15.29 -7.02
CA ILE A 8 13.96 13.84 -7.06
C ILE A 8 14.16 13.34 -5.64
N VAL A 9 13.24 12.50 -5.16
CA VAL A 9 13.35 11.81 -3.87
C VAL A 9 13.48 10.32 -4.15
N ASP A 10 14.44 9.70 -3.48
CA ASP A 10 14.66 8.25 -3.49
C ASP A 10 14.51 7.74 -2.05
N GLN A 11 13.60 6.80 -1.84
CA GLN A 11 13.37 6.17 -0.54
C GLN A 11 13.61 4.66 -0.68
N GLN A 12 14.62 4.18 0.05
CA GLN A 12 15.08 2.79 0.02
C GLN A 12 14.57 2.01 1.24
N ASN A 13 14.90 0.73 1.31
CA ASN A 13 14.54 -0.16 2.43
C ASN A 13 13.02 -0.29 2.64
N LEU A 14 12.27 -0.35 1.55
CA LEU A 14 10.83 -0.60 1.58
C LEU A 14 10.54 -2.03 1.13
N THR A 15 9.58 -2.66 1.78
CA THR A 15 9.02 -3.94 1.35
C THR A 15 7.60 -3.72 0.83
N MET A 16 7.35 -4.17 -0.40
CA MET A 16 6.07 -4.03 -1.08
C MET A 16 5.23 -5.30 -0.92
N TYR A 17 3.97 -5.12 -0.53
CA TYR A 17 2.96 -6.16 -0.44
C TYR A 17 1.83 -5.89 -1.42
N GLY A 18 1.29 -6.95 -2.01
CA GLY A 18 0.15 -6.87 -2.93
C GLY A 18 -0.94 -7.85 -2.54
N ILE A 19 -2.14 -7.35 -2.32
CA ILE A 19 -3.36 -8.13 -2.13
C ILE A 19 -4.15 -8.04 -3.44
N THR A 20 -4.16 -9.11 -4.24
CA THR A 20 -4.67 -9.08 -5.63
C THR A 20 -6.15 -9.46 -5.79
N SER A 21 -6.76 -10.00 -4.73
CA SER A 21 -8.15 -10.47 -4.73
C SER A 21 -8.92 -9.91 -3.52
N LEU A 22 -8.67 -8.64 -3.18
CA LEU A 22 -9.40 -7.97 -2.13
C LEU A 22 -10.86 -7.81 -2.59
N LYS A 23 -11.83 -8.13 -1.74
CA LYS A 23 -13.25 -7.96 -2.10
C LYS A 23 -13.56 -6.48 -2.28
N ASP A 24 -14.08 -6.07 -3.44
CA ASP A 24 -14.46 -4.69 -3.69
C ASP A 24 -15.80 -4.38 -3.01
N LYS A 25 -15.72 -3.91 -1.77
CA LYS A 25 -16.88 -3.48 -0.98
C LYS A 25 -16.46 -2.43 0.05
N PRO A 26 -17.40 -1.60 0.54
CA PRO A 26 -17.13 -0.72 1.65
C PRO A 26 -16.50 -1.45 2.84
N GLY A 27 -15.41 -0.89 3.35
CA GLY A 27 -14.68 -1.40 4.51
C GLY A 27 -13.58 -2.42 4.22
N SER A 28 -13.39 -2.90 2.99
CA SER A 28 -12.33 -3.89 2.70
C SER A 28 -10.92 -3.34 2.91
N ALA A 29 -10.61 -2.14 2.40
CA ALA A 29 -9.34 -1.49 2.70
C ALA A 29 -9.20 -1.21 4.21
N ALA A 30 -10.28 -0.81 4.88
CA ALA A 30 -10.26 -0.56 6.33
C ALA A 30 -9.93 -1.83 7.13
N GLU A 31 -10.35 -3.00 6.68
CA GLU A 31 -10.00 -4.28 7.32
C GLU A 31 -8.48 -4.51 7.32
N VAL A 32 -7.84 -4.31 6.17
CA VAL A 32 -6.38 -4.42 6.01
C VAL A 32 -5.65 -3.35 6.84
N LEU A 33 -6.07 -2.09 6.72
CA LEU A 33 -5.43 -0.97 7.42
C LEU A 33 -5.57 -1.08 8.95
N ASN A 34 -6.72 -1.55 9.44
CA ASN A 34 -6.91 -1.78 10.87
C ASN A 34 -6.05 -2.91 11.41
N LEU A 35 -5.75 -3.94 10.61
CA LEU A 35 -4.84 -5.00 11.01
C LEU A 35 -3.42 -4.46 11.23
N LEU A 36 -2.91 -3.68 10.26
CA LEU A 36 -1.61 -3.03 10.38
C LEU A 36 -1.54 -2.04 11.54
N ALA A 37 -2.63 -1.29 11.77
CA ALA A 37 -2.73 -0.37 12.89
C ALA A 37 -2.69 -1.08 14.25
N LYS A 38 -3.31 -2.26 14.39
CA LYS A 38 -3.26 -3.07 15.62
C LYS A 38 -1.85 -3.54 15.95
N GLU A 39 -1.06 -3.86 14.93
CA GLU A 39 0.35 -4.23 15.06
C GLU A 39 1.29 -3.03 15.16
N ASN A 40 0.74 -1.79 15.16
CA ASN A 40 1.49 -0.55 15.17
C ASN A 40 2.54 -0.49 14.04
N ILE A 41 2.14 -0.91 12.83
CA ILE A 41 2.97 -0.89 11.63
C ILE A 41 2.54 0.29 10.76
N ASN A 42 3.49 1.17 10.44
CA ASN A 42 3.25 2.29 9.54
C ASN A 42 3.30 1.85 8.07
N ILE A 43 2.54 2.55 7.23
CA ILE A 43 2.57 2.38 5.77
C ILE A 43 3.25 3.61 5.17
N GLU A 44 4.24 3.37 4.32
CA GLU A 44 5.00 4.42 3.62
C GLU A 44 4.30 4.83 2.33
N TYR A 45 3.77 3.85 1.60
CA TYR A 45 3.03 4.07 0.36
C TYR A 45 1.84 3.14 0.27
N ILE A 46 0.74 3.63 -0.29
CA ILE A 46 -0.46 2.83 -0.56
C ILE A 46 -1.05 3.24 -1.91
N THR A 47 -1.46 2.23 -2.67
CA THR A 47 -2.26 2.39 -3.88
C THR A 47 -3.35 1.32 -3.90
N GLU A 48 -4.51 1.66 -4.44
CA GLU A 48 -5.59 0.73 -4.68
C GLU A 48 -6.07 0.92 -6.12
N GLY A 49 -6.23 -0.19 -6.83
CA GLY A 49 -6.76 -0.21 -8.18
C GLY A 49 -7.91 -1.20 -8.28
N GLY A 50 -8.98 -0.79 -8.95
CA GLY A 50 -10.09 -1.69 -9.27
C GLY A 50 -9.66 -2.79 -10.24
N CYS A 51 -10.19 -3.99 -10.04
CA CYS A 51 -10.04 -5.13 -10.95
C CYS A 51 -11.42 -5.54 -11.51
N LYS A 52 -11.41 -6.43 -12.50
CA LYS A 52 -12.66 -7.01 -13.05
C LYS A 52 -13.29 -7.94 -12.00
N HIS A 53 -14.60 -8.09 -12.03
CA HIS A 53 -15.38 -9.01 -11.17
C HIS A 53 -15.36 -8.67 -9.66
N ASP A 54 -15.73 -7.44 -9.28
CA ASP A 54 -15.91 -7.02 -7.87
C ASP A 54 -14.71 -7.32 -6.97
N SER A 55 -13.51 -7.20 -7.54
CA SER A 55 -12.24 -7.35 -6.83
C SER A 55 -11.41 -6.09 -6.97
N ALA A 56 -10.60 -5.81 -5.96
CA ALA A 56 -9.63 -4.73 -5.93
C ALA A 56 -8.24 -5.33 -5.71
N THR A 57 -7.23 -4.66 -6.27
CA THR A 57 -5.84 -4.90 -5.92
C THR A 57 -5.35 -3.76 -5.06
N MET A 58 -4.91 -4.08 -3.85
CA MET A 58 -4.30 -3.13 -2.93
C MET A 58 -2.81 -3.42 -2.85
N ILE A 59 -1.98 -2.41 -3.09
CA ILE A 59 -0.53 -2.48 -2.97
C ILE A 59 -0.08 -1.48 -1.92
N PHE A 60 0.74 -1.90 -0.98
CA PHE A 60 1.30 -1.01 0.02
C PHE A 60 2.77 -1.34 0.31
N CYS A 61 3.50 -0.35 0.79
CA CYS A 61 4.88 -0.47 1.21
C CYS A 61 4.99 -0.20 2.71
N VAL A 62 5.80 -1.01 3.40
CA VAL A 62 6.22 -0.76 4.78
C VAL A 62 7.74 -0.66 4.84
N ASP A 63 8.27 -0.09 5.90
CA ASP A 63 9.69 -0.16 6.20
C ASP A 63 10.17 -1.62 6.33
N ALA A 64 11.36 -1.93 5.83
CA ALA A 64 11.92 -3.29 5.81
C ALA A 64 12.06 -3.92 7.21
N GLU A 65 12.22 -3.12 8.27
CA GLU A 65 12.23 -3.62 9.66
C GLU A 65 10.90 -4.25 10.05
N ASN A 66 9.79 -3.83 9.43
CA ASN A 66 8.46 -4.38 9.67
C ASN A 66 8.08 -5.51 8.71
N ALA A 67 8.94 -5.87 7.74
CA ALA A 67 8.58 -6.84 6.70
C ALA A 67 8.22 -8.24 7.25
N GLN A 68 8.85 -8.67 8.33
CA GLN A 68 8.55 -9.97 8.95
C GLN A 68 7.33 -9.94 9.89
N ARG A 69 6.71 -8.76 10.06
CA ARG A 69 5.59 -8.53 10.98
C ARG A 69 4.25 -8.32 10.25
N VAL A 70 4.28 -8.21 8.93
CA VAL A 70 3.12 -8.12 8.02
C VAL A 70 2.71 -9.51 7.57
#